data_AF-A0A1F6EXH7-F1
#
_entry.id   AF-A0A1F6EXH7-F1
#
_cell.length_a   1.000
_cell.length_b   1.000
_cell.length_c   1.000
_cell.angle_alpha   90.00
_cell.angle_beta   90.00
_cell.angle_gamma   90.00
#
_symmetry.space_group_name_H-M   'P 1'
#
loop_
_entity.id
_entity.type
_entity.pdbx_description
1 polymer ?
#
loop_
_entity_poly.entity_id
_entity_poly.type
_entity_poly.pdbx_seq_one_letter_code
_entity_poly.pdbx_strand_id
1 'polypeptide(L)'
;MKEVNIVVDDFDKTCQFLEAIGMVAKSYQETKREKWIYKGVEVTIDTWPWVPTFVELEGPTEDVLKEVASDLGFDWKNAMHGSVETIYQMHYDFTDEEIDHWESITFIAPPDWLLAKKLK
;
A
#
# COMPACT_ATOMS: atom_id res chain seq x y z
N MET A 1 10.74 -7.80 -8.20
CA MET A 1 9.60 -8.72 -7.97
C MET A 1 8.89 -8.96 -9.29
N LYS A 2 8.26 -10.12 -9.49
CA LYS A 2 7.42 -10.36 -10.67
C LYS A 2 5.98 -10.47 -10.20
N GLU A 3 5.11 -9.62 -10.72
CA GLU A 3 3.69 -9.66 -10.42
C GLU A 3 2.92 -10.37 -11.54
N VAL A 4 1.88 -11.10 -11.15
CA VAL A 4 0.94 -11.75 -12.06
C VAL A 4 -0.46 -11.41 -11.60
N ASN A 5 -1.12 -10.52 -12.34
CA ASN A 5 -2.46 -10.03 -12.03
C ASN A 5 -3.48 -10.70 -12.97
N ILE A 6 -4.62 -11.10 -12.41
CA ILE A 6 -5.72 -11.73 -13.15
C ILE A 6 -7.00 -10.96 -12.85
N VAL A 7 -7.75 -10.62 -13.90
CA VAL A 7 -9.08 -10.03 -13.75
C VAL A 7 -10.07 -11.13 -13.38
N VAL A 8 -10.80 -10.93 -12.29
CA VAL A 8 -11.92 -11.77 -11.87
C VAL A 8 -13.23 -10.98 -12.01
N ASP A 9 -14.32 -11.68 -12.25
CA ASP A 9 -15.65 -11.09 -12.45
C ASP A 9 -16.45 -10.96 -11.14
N ASP A 10 -16.05 -11.67 -10.09
CA ASP A 10 -16.73 -11.73 -8.80
C ASP A 10 -15.72 -11.94 -7.66
N PHE A 11 -15.66 -10.96 -6.75
CA PHE A 11 -14.73 -10.98 -5.61
C PHE A 11 -15.05 -12.13 -4.65
N ASP A 12 -16.31 -12.26 -4.22
CA ASP A 12 -16.72 -13.22 -3.20
C ASP A 12 -16.56 -14.67 -3.68
N LYS A 13 -16.91 -14.95 -4.94
CA LYS A 13 -16.70 -16.29 -5.53
C LYS A 13 -15.22 -16.63 -5.66
N THR A 14 -14.37 -15.63 -5.95
CA THR A 14 -12.92 -15.83 -6.03
C THR A 14 -12.36 -16.19 -4.65
N CYS A 15 -12.78 -15.50 -3.59
CA CYS A 15 -12.41 -15.85 -2.22
C CYS A 15 -12.83 -17.28 -1.87
N GLN A 16 -14.10 -17.65 -2.13
CA GLN A 16 -14.60 -19.01 -1.88
C GLN A 16 -13.81 -20.09 -2.64
N PHE A 17 -13.43 -19.82 -3.89
CA PHE A 17 -12.61 -20.75 -4.68
C PHE A 17 -11.22 -20.95 -4.05
N LEU A 18 -10.55 -19.87 -3.64
CA LEU A 18 -9.23 -19.94 -3.01
C LEU A 18 -9.28 -20.68 -1.67
N GLU A 19 -10.30 -20.44 -0.85
CA GLU A 19 -10.54 -21.17 0.39
C GLU A 19 -10.78 -22.67 0.13
N ALA A 20 -11.56 -23.02 -0.89
CA ALA A 20 -11.86 -24.40 -1.24
C ALA A 20 -10.62 -25.22 -1.66
N ILE A 21 -9.57 -24.57 -2.16
CA ILE A 21 -8.28 -25.22 -2.49
C ILE A 21 -7.26 -25.15 -1.33
N GLY A 22 -7.68 -24.70 -0.15
CA GLY A 22 -6.88 -24.73 1.07
C GLY A 22 -6.08 -23.46 1.36
N MET A 23 -6.35 -22.34 0.68
CA MET A 23 -5.80 -21.04 1.07
C MET A 23 -6.54 -20.50 2.30
N VAL A 24 -5.87 -19.66 3.10
CA VAL A 24 -6.44 -19.01 4.29
C VAL A 24 -6.45 -17.51 4.07
N ALA A 25 -7.60 -16.87 4.31
CA ALA A 25 -7.71 -15.41 4.27
C ALA A 25 -6.88 -14.79 5.40
N LYS A 26 -5.82 -14.06 5.06
CA LYS A 26 -4.88 -13.45 6.03
C LYS A 26 -5.37 -12.10 6.55
N SER A 27 -5.87 -11.24 5.66
CA SER A 27 -6.24 -9.85 5.96
C SER A 27 -7.28 -9.36 4.96
N TYR A 28 -8.18 -8.46 5.40
CA TYR A 28 -9.10 -7.73 4.54
C TYR A 28 -8.74 -6.24 4.51
N GLN A 29 -8.40 -5.72 3.33
CA GLN A 29 -7.84 -4.38 3.18
C GLN A 29 -8.64 -3.56 2.17
N GLU A 30 -8.92 -2.31 2.51
CA GLU A 30 -9.51 -1.31 1.63
C GLU A 30 -8.51 -0.19 1.38
N THR A 31 -8.35 0.19 0.12
CA THR A 31 -7.55 1.35 -0.29
C THR A 31 -8.36 2.21 -1.24
N LYS A 32 -8.00 3.49 -1.34
CA LYS A 32 -8.47 4.38 -2.41
C LYS A 32 -7.26 4.75 -3.24
N ARG A 33 -7.32 4.42 -4.52
CA ARG A 33 -6.17 4.50 -5.41
C ARG A 33 -6.53 5.16 -6.73
N GLU A 34 -5.66 6.06 -7.16
CA GLU A 34 -5.70 6.67 -8.47
C GLU A 34 -4.37 6.39 -9.18
N LYS A 35 -4.43 5.82 -10.39
CA LYS A 35 -3.25 5.43 -11.15
C LYS A 35 -3.12 6.23 -12.43
N TRP A 36 -1.91 6.73 -12.68
CA TRP A 36 -1.54 7.47 -13.89
C TRP A 36 -0.28 6.89 -14.51
N ILE A 37 -0.10 7.12 -15.81
CA ILE A 37 1.17 6.85 -16.49
C ILE A 37 1.77 8.18 -16.92
N TYR A 38 2.97 8.49 -16.46
CA TYR A 38 3.71 9.70 -16.84
C TYR A 38 5.16 9.33 -17.17
N LYS A 39 5.62 9.66 -18.39
CA LYS A 39 6.95 9.28 -18.91
C LYS A 39 7.29 7.78 -18.77
N GLY A 40 6.27 6.91 -18.80
CA GLY A 40 6.45 5.46 -18.64
C GLY A 40 6.65 5.00 -17.19
N VAL A 41 6.48 5.90 -16.22
CA VAL A 41 6.38 5.59 -14.78
C VAL A 41 4.90 5.52 -14.40
N GLU A 42 4.54 4.49 -13.65
CA GLU A 42 3.26 4.43 -12.96
C GLU A 42 3.32 5.34 -11.73
N VAL A 43 2.41 6.33 -11.69
CA VAL A 43 2.25 7.27 -10.60
C VAL A 43 0.94 6.91 -9.89
N THR A 44 1.05 6.43 -8.67
CA THR A 44 -0.08 5.98 -7.87
C THR A 44 -0.30 6.94 -6.71
N ILE A 45 -1.43 7.63 -6.68
CA ILE A 45 -1.88 8.39 -5.50
C ILE A 45 -2.64 7.40 -4.63
N ASP A 46 -2.06 7.04 -3.49
CA ASP A 46 -2.56 5.95 -2.66
C ASP A 46 -3.01 6.46 -1.29
N THR A 47 -4.24 6.13 -0.93
CA THR A 47 -4.81 6.47 0.37
C THR A 47 -5.18 5.19 1.09
N TRP A 48 -4.47 4.97 2.20
CA TRP A 48 -4.72 3.90 3.14
C TRP A 48 -5.42 4.43 4.39
N PRO A 49 -6.18 3.60 5.12
CA PRO A 49 -6.69 3.95 6.44
C PRO A 49 -5.58 4.43 7.39
N TRP A 50 -5.89 5.41 8.23
CA TRP A 50 -5.09 5.83 9.38
C TRP A 50 -3.68 6.40 9.11
N VAL A 51 -3.27 6.56 7.84
CA VAL A 51 -2.05 7.27 7.43
C VAL A 51 -2.37 8.35 6.39
N PRO A 52 -1.55 9.39 6.24
CA PRO A 52 -1.71 10.36 5.16
C PRO A 52 -1.58 9.71 3.78
N THR A 53 -2.30 10.25 2.79
CA THR A 53 -2.13 9.89 1.37
C THR A 53 -0.69 10.12 0.92
N PHE A 54 -0.15 9.19 0.15
CA PHE A 54 1.21 9.25 -0.39
C PHE A 54 1.21 8.93 -1.90
N VAL A 55 2.35 9.16 -2.54
CA VAL A 55 2.56 8.81 -3.95
C VAL A 55 3.56 7.67 -4.04
N GLU A 56 3.18 6.63 -4.76
CA GLU A 56 4.06 5.53 -5.17
C GLU A 56 4.46 5.73 -6.64
N LEU A 57 5.76 5.56 -6.92
CA LEU A 57 6.33 5.67 -8.26
C LEU A 57 6.96 4.33 -8.64
N GLU A 58 6.42 3.69 -9.67
CA GLU A 58 6.93 2.43 -10.18
C GLU A 58 7.40 2.57 -11.63
N GLY A 59 8.61 2.10 -11.91
CA GLY A 59 9.24 2.36 -13.20
C GLY A 59 10.47 1.50 -13.45
N PRO A 60 11.00 1.55 -14.69
CA PRO A 60 12.04 0.62 -15.12
C PRO A 60 13.42 0.90 -14.51
N THR A 61 13.70 2.15 -14.13
CA THR A 61 14.99 2.57 -13.57
C THR A 61 14.83 3.70 -12.55
N GLU A 62 15.74 3.76 -11.57
CA GLU A 62 15.77 4.80 -10.55
C GLU A 62 15.93 6.21 -11.14
N ASP A 63 16.70 6.37 -12.22
CA ASP A 63 16.92 7.67 -12.85
C ASP A 63 15.62 8.28 -13.40
N VAL A 64 14.75 7.46 -14.01
CA VAL A 64 13.45 7.93 -14.50
C VAL A 64 12.51 8.24 -13.33
N LEU A 65 12.58 7.46 -12.24
CA LEU A 65 11.81 7.76 -11.02
C LEU A 65 12.22 9.10 -10.39
N LYS A 66 13.53 9.40 -10.33
CA LYS A 66 14.04 10.69 -9.85
C LYS A 66 13.57 11.86 -10.71
N GLU A 67 13.60 11.68 -12.03
CA GLU A 67 13.09 12.69 -12.97
C GLU A 67 11.59 12.95 -12.73
N VAL A 68 10.77 11.90 -12.66
CA VAL A 68 9.33 12.03 -12.43
C VAL A 68 9.02 12.61 -11.04
N ALA A 69 9.73 12.18 -9.99
CA ALA A 69 9.57 12.75 -8.66
C ALA A 69 9.86 14.26 -8.65
N SER A 70 10.95 14.68 -9.31
CA SER A 70 11.30 16.10 -9.46
C SER A 70 10.25 16.87 -10.26
N ASP A 71 9.74 16.32 -11.35
CA ASP A 71 8.67 16.94 -12.17
C ASP A 71 7.38 17.17 -11.36
N LEU A 72 7.05 16.24 -10.47
CA LEU A 72 5.89 16.32 -9.57
C LEU A 72 6.13 17.18 -8.33
N GLY A 73 7.35 17.73 -8.17
CA GLY A 73 7.70 18.62 -7.05
C GLY A 73 8.06 17.89 -5.74
N PHE A 74 8.38 16.59 -5.80
CA PHE A 74 8.86 15.83 -4.65
C PHE A 74 10.40 15.88 -4.52
N ASP A 75 10.89 15.89 -3.28
CA ASP A 75 12.32 15.71 -3.00
C ASP A 75 12.64 14.22 -2.89
N TRP A 76 13.48 13.72 -3.80
CA TRP A 76 13.92 12.32 -3.82
C TRP A 76 14.58 11.88 -2.50
N LYS A 77 15.14 12.80 -1.71
CA LYS A 77 15.71 12.47 -0.39
C LYS A 77 14.68 11.95 0.61
N ASN A 78 13.40 12.26 0.38
CA ASN A 78 12.29 11.77 1.18
C ASN A 78 11.69 10.48 0.62
N ALA A 79 12.23 9.95 -0.50
CA ALA A 79 11.78 8.69 -1.05
C ALA A 79 12.01 7.57 -0.04
N MET A 80 10.99 6.73 0.08
CA MET A 80 11.05 5.52 0.89
C MET A 80 10.98 4.31 -0.04
N HIS A 81 11.59 3.22 0.41
CA HIS A 81 11.61 1.96 -0.33
C HIS A 81 11.05 0.87 0.58
N GLY A 82 10.10 0.11 0.07
CA GLY A 82 9.39 -0.90 0.85
C GLY A 82 7.93 -0.99 0.45
N SER A 83 7.15 -1.68 1.25
CA SER A 83 5.70 -1.79 1.18
C SER A 83 5.03 -0.72 2.06
N VAL A 84 3.70 -0.77 2.19
CA VAL A 84 2.92 0.22 2.96
C VAL A 84 3.28 0.25 4.45
N GLU A 85 3.85 -0.83 4.97
CA GLU A 85 4.32 -1.00 6.34
C GLU A 85 5.30 0.12 6.71
N THR A 86 6.17 0.51 5.77
CA THR A 86 7.10 1.63 5.95
C THR A 86 6.35 2.95 6.20
N ILE A 87 5.20 3.16 5.56
CA ILE A 87 4.36 4.36 5.77
C ILE A 87 3.71 4.30 7.16
N TYR A 88 3.14 3.18 7.56
CA TYR A 88 2.57 3.01 8.90
C TYR A 88 3.64 3.23 9.99
N GLN A 89 4.85 2.74 9.79
CA GLN A 89 5.96 2.89 10.72
C GLN A 89 6.44 4.34 10.91
N MET A 90 6.17 5.23 9.95
CA MET A 90 6.40 6.67 10.16
C MET A 90 5.49 7.27 11.22
N HIS A 91 4.34 6.63 11.49
CA HIS A 91 3.27 7.17 12.32
C HIS A 91 2.99 6.32 13.56
N TYR A 92 3.37 5.04 13.55
CA TYR A 92 3.05 4.08 14.60
C TYR A 92 4.23 3.13 14.88
N ASP A 93 4.40 2.74 16.13
CA ASP A 93 5.43 1.82 16.60
C ASP A 93 4.99 0.35 16.40
N PHE A 94 4.98 -0.13 15.17
CA PHE A 94 4.71 -1.53 14.82
C PHE A 94 5.82 -2.12 13.95
N THR A 95 6.09 -3.41 14.14
CA THR A 95 6.96 -4.16 13.20
C THR A 95 6.20 -4.46 11.90
N ASP A 96 6.95 -4.76 10.83
CA ASP A 96 6.34 -5.25 9.57
C ASP A 96 5.43 -6.43 9.86
N GLU A 97 5.92 -7.41 10.65
CA GLU A 97 5.16 -8.61 11.02
C GLU A 97 3.85 -8.29 11.75
N GLU A 98 3.82 -7.30 12.64
CA GLU A 98 2.58 -6.89 13.31
C GLU A 98 1.58 -6.31 12.31
N ILE A 99 2.03 -5.42 11.40
CA ILE A 99 1.18 -4.77 10.40
C ILE A 99 0.63 -5.81 9.42
N ASP A 100 1.49 -6.73 9.00
CA ASP A 100 1.17 -7.80 8.04
C ASP A 100 0.09 -8.77 8.52
N HIS A 101 -0.11 -8.85 9.85
CA HIS A 101 -1.09 -9.72 10.50
C HIS A 101 -2.31 -8.96 11.02
N TRP A 102 -2.46 -7.68 10.69
CA TRP A 102 -3.73 -6.98 10.96
C TRP A 102 -4.86 -7.64 10.17
N GLU A 103 -5.85 -8.16 10.91
CA GLU A 103 -7.00 -8.85 10.31
C GLU A 103 -7.76 -7.96 9.33
N SER A 104 -7.84 -6.66 9.62
CA SER A 104 -8.53 -5.71 8.76
C SER A 104 -7.90 -4.32 8.77
N ILE A 105 -7.82 -3.72 7.59
CA ILE A 105 -7.37 -2.34 7.36
C ILE A 105 -8.44 -1.66 6.50
N THR A 106 -9.39 -0.97 7.14
CA THR A 106 -10.58 -0.40 6.47
C THR A 106 -10.81 1.04 6.88
N PHE A 107 -11.64 1.78 6.13
CA PHE A 107 -11.91 3.20 6.36
C PHE A 107 -12.84 3.49 7.55
N ILE A 108 -12.55 2.87 8.70
CA ILE A 108 -13.16 3.14 10.00
C ILE A 108 -12.32 4.16 10.79
N ALA A 109 -12.87 4.66 11.90
CA ALA A 109 -12.11 5.47 12.86
C ALA A 109 -10.87 4.68 13.36
N PRO A 110 -9.71 5.34 13.56
CA PRO A 110 -8.52 4.67 14.08
C PRO A 110 -8.82 3.96 15.40
N PRO A 111 -8.54 2.65 15.51
CA PRO A 111 -8.85 1.89 16.71
C PRO A 111 -7.88 2.23 17.85
N ASP A 112 -8.33 2.02 19.10
CA ASP A 112 -7.55 2.37 20.30
C ASP A 112 -6.19 1.67 20.35
N TRP A 113 -6.12 0.41 19.92
CA TRP A 113 -4.86 -0.35 19.90
C TRP A 113 -3.82 0.23 18.93
N LEU A 114 -4.27 0.84 17.83
CA LEU A 114 -3.40 1.52 16.87
C LEU A 114 -2.91 2.85 17.46
N LEU A 115 -3.84 3.64 18.02
CA LEU A 115 -3.55 4.93 18.63
C LEU A 115 -2.61 4.81 19.85
N ALA A 116 -2.70 3.71 20.60
CA ALA A 116 -1.84 3.43 21.73
C ALA A 116 -0.35 3.34 21.35
N LYS A 117 -0.04 3.02 20.08
CA LYS A 117 1.31 2.94 19.53
C LYS A 117 1.66 4.12 18.60
N LYS A 118 0.88 5.20 18.59
CA LYS A 118 1.18 6.36 17.75
C LYS A 118 2.48 7.04 18.18
N LEU A 119 3.36 7.31 17.21
CA LEU A 119 4.61 8.05 17.43
C LEU A 119 4.32 9.52 17.76
N LYS A 120 5.17 10.10 18.62
CA LYS A 120 5.05 11.49 19.09
C LYS A 120 5.70 12.48 18.13
#